data_AF-A0A3D2Z159-F1
#
_entry.id   AF-A0A3D2Z159-F1
#
_cell.length_a   1.000
_cell.length_b   1.000
_cell.length_c   1.000
_cell.angle_alpha   90.00
_cell.angle_beta   90.00
_cell.angle_gamma   90.00
#
_symmetry.space_group_name_H-M   'P 1'
#
loop_
_entity.id
_entity.type
_entity.pdbx_description
1 polymer ?
#
loop_
_entity_poly.entity_id
_entity_poly.type
_entity_poly.pdbx_seq_one_letter_code
_entity_poly.pdbx_strand_id
1 'polypeptide(L)' 'MARPVTLFTGQWADLDTETICQKAVEFGYDGLELACWG' A
#
# COMPACT_ATOMS: atom_id res chain seq x y z
N MET A 1 0.26 8.82 -20.80
CA MET A 1 0.77 8.05 -19.65
C MET A 1 -0.17 8.30 -18.49
N ALA A 2 -0.84 7.27 -17.96
CA ALA A 2 -1.58 7.40 -16.71
C ALA A 2 -0.58 7.63 -15.57
N ARG A 3 -0.93 8.47 -14.60
CA ARG A 3 -0.09 8.68 -13.42
C ARG A 3 -0.25 7.47 -12.49
N PRO A 4 0.83 6.94 -11.88
CA PRO A 4 0.71 5.87 -10.90
C PRO A 4 -0.20 6.27 -9.73
N VAL A 5 -1.01 5.34 -9.25
CA VAL A 5 -1.86 5.48 -8.07
C VAL A 5 -1.32 4.59 -6.96
N THR A 6 -0.99 5.20 -5.82
CA THR A 6 -0.39 4.51 -4.66
C THR A 6 -1.37 4.39 -3.51
N LEU A 7 -1.31 3.27 -2.79
CA LEU A 7 -2.07 3.06 -1.56
C LEU A 7 -1.28 3.59 -0.36
N PHE A 8 -1.86 4.52 0.39
CA PHE A 8 -1.30 4.96 1.68
C PHE A 8 -1.52 3.88 2.75
N THR A 9 -0.44 3.46 3.42
CA THR A 9 -0.50 2.33 4.38
C THR A 9 -0.91 2.74 5.79
N GLY A 10 -1.10 4.03 6.09
CA GLY A 10 -1.40 4.49 7.45
C GLY A 10 -2.70 3.94 8.05
N GLN A 11 -3.72 3.64 7.23
CA GLN A 11 -4.96 3.00 7.69
C GLN A 11 -4.86 1.48 7.88
N TRP A 12 -3.75 0.88 7.45
CA TRP A 12 -3.52 -0.57 7.42
C TRP A 12 -2.39 -0.97 8.36
N ALA A 13 -2.17 -0.15 9.40
CA ALA A 13 -1.05 -0.27 10.31
C ALA A 13 -1.09 -1.53 11.20
N ASP A 14 -2.23 -2.20 11.22
CA ASP A 14 -2.49 -3.49 11.86
C ASP A 14 -1.99 -4.69 11.04
N LEU A 15 -1.68 -4.50 9.75
CA LEU A 15 -1.17 -5.54 8.87
C LEU A 15 0.36 -5.51 8.77
N ASP A 16 0.96 -6.67 8.50
CA ASP A 16 2.37 -6.73 8.14
C ASP A 16 2.61 -6.18 6.71
N THR A 17 3.87 -5.81 6.44
CA THR A 17 4.26 -5.22 5.15
C THR A 17 4.00 -6.19 3.98
N GLU A 18 4.16 -7.49 4.18
CA GLU A 18 3.95 -8.49 3.13
C GLU A 18 2.47 -8.59 2.73
N THR A 19 1.57 -8.64 3.71
CA THR A 19 0.12 -8.70 3.52
C THR A 19 -0.38 -7.45 2.80
N ILE A 20 0.06 -6.25 3.20
CA ILE A 20 -0.37 -5.03 2.51
C ILE A 20 0.21 -4.91 1.10
N CYS A 21 1.40 -5.45 0.83
CA CYS A 21 1.94 -5.56 -0.53
C CYS A 21 1.07 -6.45 -1.43
N GLN A 22 0.70 -7.64 -0.94
CA GLN A 22 -0.16 -8.57 -1.69
C GLN A 22 -1.53 -7.94 -1.98
N LYS A 23 -2.14 -7.32 -0.97
CA LYS A 23 -3.43 -6.61 -1.11
C LYS A 23 -3.36 -5.45 -2.10
N ALA A 24 -2.29 -4.66 -2.11
CA ALA A 24 -2.14 -3.55 -3.04
C ALA A 24 -2.20 -4.02 -4.51
N VAL A 25 -1.58 -5.17 -4.82
CA VAL A 25 -1.66 -5.79 -6.14
C VAL A 25 -3.07 -6.29 -6.45
N GLU A 26 -3.72 -7.00 -5.52
CA GLU A 26 -5.10 -7.47 -5.68
C GLU A 26 -6.10 -6.32 -5.90
N PHE A 27 -5.87 -5.17 -5.26
CA PHE A 27 -6.69 -3.97 -5.39
C PHE A 27 -6.38 -3.16 -6.67
N GLY A 28 -5.28 -3.45 -7.36
CA GLY A 28 -4.88 -2.76 -8.58
C GLY A 28 -4.14 -1.44 -8.36
N TYR A 29 -3.49 -1.25 -7.21
CA TYR A 29 -2.59 -0.12 -6.98
C TYR A 29 -1.22 -0.36 -7.62
N ASP A 30 -0.59 0.72 -8.07
CA ASP A 30 0.73 0.69 -8.71
C ASP A 30 1.88 0.69 -7.68
N GLY A 31 1.59 1.02 -6.42
CA GLY A 31 2.60 1.07 -5.37
C GLY A 31 2.03 1.41 -3.99
N LEU A 32 2.94 1.57 -3.03
CA LEU A 32 2.63 1.89 -1.64
C LEU A 32 3.28 3.22 -1.23
N GLU A 33 2.53 4.03 -0.50
CA GLU A 33 3.08 5.12 0.32
C GLU A 33 3.20 4.60 1.75
N LEU A 34 4.42 4.23 2.14
CA LEU A 34 4.73 3.66 3.45
C LEU A 34 4.59 4.73 4.52
N ALA A 35 3.58 4.61 5.37
CA ALA A 35 3.57 5.35 6.63
C ALA A 35 4.70 4.83 7.53
N CYS A 36 5.36 5.74 8.26
CA CYS A 36 6.42 5.43 9.20
C CYS A 36 5.88 5.64 10.62
N TRP A 37 5.37 4.59 11.23
CA TRP A 37 4.87 4.58 12.60
C TRP A 37 5.58 3.46 13.38
N GLY A 38 5.86 3.72 14.66
CA GLY A 38 6.65 2.81 15.52
C GLY A 38 8.15 2.94 15.28
#